data_AF-A0A183J9N7-F1
#
_entry.id   AF-A0A183J9N7-F1
#
_cell.length_a   1.000
_cell.length_b   1.000
_cell.length_c   1.000
_cell.angle_alpha   90.00
_cell.angle_beta   90.00
_cell.angle_gamma   90.00
#
_symmetry.space_group_name_H-M   'P 1'
#
loop_
_entity.id
_entity.type
_entity.pdbx_description
1 polymer ?
#
loop_
_entity_poly.entity_id
_entity_poly.type
_entity_poly.pdbx_seq_one_letter_code
_entity_poly.pdbx_strand_id
1 'polypeptide(L)'
;MNFRTSTENVITLGVQYNIGHTVLKWVYSDEIDSKLGDGFMLDVMKTAHRFKLALVEKCEEILIARLDRTNCLRFYKESEEICANTLKSKASQFITSFWEEFTSEDFEAMSAPLMYKFLKSKVDLPLHNAIRLKREDVVFLFLTEYQSQLTAKINERNNEDLCPLALALQTKQIHMAETIVCHGADVNSSDSKGRTLLIKFLLAGKIAVQLNILGNQIII
;
A
#
# COMPACT_ATOMS: atom_id res chain seq x y z
N MET A 1 12.65 46.59 -35.20
CA MET A 1 13.66 45.54 -35.47
C MET A 1 13.12 44.24 -34.89
N ASN A 2 12.79 43.32 -35.79
CA ASN A 2 12.21 42.01 -35.50
C ASN A 2 13.29 41.08 -34.94
N PHE A 3 13.19 40.69 -33.68
CA PHE A 3 13.96 39.56 -33.14
C PHE A 3 13.21 38.26 -33.45
N ARG A 4 13.39 37.77 -34.67
CA ARG A 4 13.29 36.35 -34.98
C ARG A 4 14.61 35.95 -35.59
N THR A 5 15.41 35.19 -34.85
CA THR A 5 15.93 33.87 -35.23
C THR A 5 16.97 33.40 -34.22
N SER A 6 16.84 32.13 -33.84
CA SER A 6 17.95 31.27 -33.39
C SER A 6 18.48 31.48 -31.97
N THR A 7 17.69 31.11 -30.97
CA THR A 7 18.25 30.32 -29.87
C THR A 7 17.51 29.00 -29.86
N GLU A 8 18.32 27.97 -30.09
CA GLU A 8 18.06 26.54 -30.07
C GLU A 8 16.79 26.16 -29.34
N ASN A 9 15.95 25.39 -30.03
CA ASN A 9 14.94 24.55 -29.43
C ASN A 9 15.63 23.67 -28.37
N VAL A 10 15.78 24.18 -27.14
CA VAL A 10 16.06 23.37 -25.97
C VAL A 10 14.78 22.56 -25.79
N ILE A 11 14.78 21.45 -26.52
CA ILE A 11 13.98 20.24 -26.39
C ILE A 11 12.94 20.43 -25.30
N THR A 12 11.70 20.69 -25.71
CA THR A 12 10.54 20.62 -24.83
C THR A 12 10.50 19.22 -24.25
N LEU A 13 11.22 18.98 -23.15
CA LEU A 13 11.43 17.68 -22.52
C LEU A 13 10.14 17.13 -21.89
N GLY A 14 8.96 17.67 -22.24
CA GLY A 14 7.69 17.34 -21.59
C GLY A 14 7.60 17.85 -20.15
N VAL A 15 8.49 18.75 -19.74
CA VAL A 15 8.51 19.34 -18.40
C VAL A 15 7.82 20.70 -18.42
N GLN A 16 6.92 20.95 -17.46
CA GLN A 16 6.26 22.25 -17.34
C GLN A 16 7.29 23.35 -17.08
N TYR A 17 7.09 24.51 -17.70
CA TYR A 17 8.01 25.66 -17.61
C TYR A 17 8.35 26.03 -16.15
N ASN A 18 7.36 26.04 -15.26
CA ASN A 18 7.56 26.39 -13.85
C ASN A 18 8.50 25.43 -13.13
N ILE A 19 8.38 24.13 -13.41
CA ILE A 19 9.24 23.10 -12.82
C ILE A 19 10.67 23.26 -13.36
N GLY A 20 10.81 23.40 -14.68
CA GLY A 20 12.11 23.63 -15.32
C GLY A 20 12.81 24.89 -14.81
N HIS A 21 12.08 25.99 -14.66
CA HIS A 21 12.60 27.23 -14.09
C HIS A 21 13.05 27.06 -12.63
N THR A 22 12.31 26.29 -11.82
CA THR A 22 12.69 26.04 -10.43
C THR A 22 13.94 25.18 -10.33
N VAL A 23 14.03 24.12 -11.15
CA VAL A 23 15.23 23.28 -11.23
C VAL A 23 16.43 24.09 -11.69
N LEU A 24 16.28 24.92 -12.73
CA LEU A 24 17.35 25.80 -13.20
C LEU A 24 17.77 26.81 -12.14
N LYS A 25 16.80 27.46 -11.47
CA LYS A 25 17.09 28.37 -10.35
C LYS A 25 17.94 27.66 -9.30
N TRP A 26 17.56 26.44 -8.91
CA TRP A 26 18.34 25.65 -7.97
C TRP A 26 19.77 25.36 -8.47
N VAL A 27 19.96 25.00 -9.75
CA VAL A 27 21.31 24.76 -10.30
C VAL A 27 22.22 25.99 -10.15
N TYR A 28 21.67 27.21 -10.23
CA TYR A 28 22.45 28.44 -10.12
C TYR A 28 22.56 29.01 -8.69
N SER A 29 21.54 28.83 -7.85
CA SER A 29 21.50 29.41 -6.50
C SER A 29 21.73 28.40 -5.37
N ASP A 30 21.67 27.11 -5.66
CA ASP A 30 21.67 25.99 -4.72
C ASP A 30 20.55 26.03 -3.65
N GLU A 31 19.57 26.91 -3.86
CA GLU A 31 18.45 27.18 -2.97
C GLU A 31 17.12 26.75 -3.61
N ILE A 32 16.26 26.12 -2.81
CA ILE A 32 14.90 25.76 -3.18
C ILE A 32 13.97 26.48 -2.23
N ASP A 33 12.94 27.12 -2.76
CA ASP A 33 11.93 27.71 -1.91
C ASP A 33 11.16 26.59 -1.21
N SER A 34 11.29 26.56 0.11
CA SER A 34 10.62 25.56 0.92
C SER A 34 9.10 25.70 0.81
N LYS A 35 8.53 26.90 0.59
CA LYS A 35 7.07 27.16 0.60
C LYS A 35 6.30 26.59 -0.58
N LEU A 36 6.96 25.91 -1.52
CA LEU A 36 6.31 25.23 -2.64
C LEU A 36 5.33 24.18 -2.11
N GLY A 37 4.19 24.03 -2.80
CA GLY A 37 3.21 22.99 -2.46
C GLY A 37 3.75 21.59 -2.73
N ASP A 38 3.35 20.61 -1.92
CA ASP A 38 3.92 19.26 -1.94
C ASP A 38 3.79 18.57 -3.30
N GLY A 39 2.67 18.78 -4.00
CA GLY A 39 2.48 18.24 -5.36
C GLY A 39 3.51 18.78 -6.36
N PHE A 40 3.77 20.09 -6.32
CA PHE A 40 4.77 20.72 -7.18
C PHE A 40 6.19 20.27 -6.79
N MET A 41 6.46 20.09 -5.50
CA MET A 41 7.75 19.59 -5.02
C MET A 41 8.02 18.15 -5.48
N LEU A 42 6.99 17.30 -5.48
CA LEU A 42 7.08 15.95 -6.04
C LEU A 42 7.34 15.98 -7.55
N ASP A 43 6.69 16.87 -8.29
CA ASP A 43 6.96 17.03 -9.73
C ASP A 43 8.39 17.53 -10.00
N VAL A 44 8.87 18.49 -9.20
CA VAL A 44 10.28 18.91 -9.21
C VAL A 44 11.19 17.72 -8.93
N MET A 45 10.87 16.89 -7.94
CA MET A 45 11.64 15.70 -7.60
C MET A 45 11.65 14.67 -8.74
N LYS A 46 10.52 14.44 -9.43
CA LYS A 46 10.43 13.59 -10.63
C LYS A 46 11.36 14.09 -11.73
N THR A 47 11.36 15.39 -11.98
CA THR A 47 12.26 15.99 -12.99
C THR A 47 13.72 15.92 -12.56
N ALA A 48 14.03 16.19 -11.29
CA ALA A 48 15.37 16.09 -10.74
C ALA A 48 15.94 14.67 -10.88
N HIS A 49 15.12 13.66 -10.60
CA HIS A 49 15.48 12.26 -10.79
C HIS A 49 15.76 11.92 -12.26
N ARG A 50 14.91 12.39 -13.18
CA ARG A 50 15.11 12.20 -14.63
C ARG A 50 16.46 12.75 -15.11
N PHE A 51 16.90 13.87 -14.54
CA PHE A 51 18.19 14.50 -14.86
C PHE A 51 19.33 14.06 -13.92
N LYS A 52 19.08 13.13 -12.98
CA LYS A 52 20.05 12.62 -11.99
C LYS A 52 20.74 13.73 -11.19
N LEU A 53 19.96 14.73 -10.76
CA LEU A 53 20.46 15.87 -9.99
C LEU A 53 20.48 15.55 -8.48
N ALA A 54 21.45 16.10 -7.76
CA ALA A 54 21.53 16.03 -6.28
C ALA A 54 20.36 16.76 -5.58
N LEU A 55 19.57 17.51 -6.34
CA LEU A 55 18.32 18.16 -5.91
C LEU A 55 17.33 17.19 -5.24
N VAL A 56 17.35 15.91 -5.61
CA VAL A 56 16.44 14.90 -5.04
C VAL A 56 16.59 14.82 -3.52
N GLU A 57 17.82 14.79 -2.99
CA GLU A 57 18.09 14.65 -1.55
C GLU A 57 17.54 15.86 -0.76
N LYS A 58 17.77 17.07 -1.28
CA LYS A 58 17.22 18.30 -0.67
C LYS A 58 15.69 18.33 -0.69
N CYS A 59 15.07 17.87 -1.78
CA CYS A 59 13.62 17.75 -1.86
C CYS A 59 13.09 16.70 -0.86
N GLU A 60 13.77 15.57 -0.68
CA GLU A 60 13.40 14.55 0.30
C GLU A 60 13.41 15.12 1.72
N GLU A 61 14.45 15.85 2.13
CA GLU A 61 14.54 16.47 3.46
C GLU A 61 13.38 17.42 3.75
N ILE A 62 13.01 18.26 2.78
CA ILE A 62 11.90 19.21 2.92
C ILE A 62 10.55 18.46 3.02
N LEU A 63 10.34 17.42 2.20
CA LEU A 63 9.13 16.61 2.24
C LEU A 63 9.01 15.80 3.54
N ILE A 64 10.13 15.29 4.07
CA ILE A 64 10.19 14.59 5.36
C ILE A 64 9.76 15.51 6.50
N ALA A 65 10.18 16.78 6.48
CA ALA A 65 9.79 17.77 7.49
C ALA A 65 8.28 18.08 7.48
N ARG A 66 7.57 17.73 6.41
CA ARG A 66 6.13 17.98 6.18
C ARG A 66 5.30 16.69 6.20
N LEU A 67 5.89 15.60 6.67
CA LEU A 67 5.24 14.30 6.64
C LEU A 67 4.06 14.27 7.62
N ASP A 68 2.85 14.34 7.07
CA ASP A 68 1.59 14.25 7.81
C ASP A 68 0.80 12.98 7.46
N ARG A 69 -0.23 12.67 8.25
CA ARG A 69 -1.12 11.51 8.05
C ARG A 69 -1.78 11.48 6.67
N THR A 70 -2.20 12.64 6.16
CA THR A 70 -2.86 12.77 4.85
C THR A 70 -1.90 12.58 3.68
N ASN A 71 -0.65 13.01 3.85
CA ASN A 71 0.35 13.04 2.80
C ASN A 71 1.25 11.80 2.77
N CYS A 72 1.34 11.04 3.86
CA CYS A 72 2.29 9.93 4.00
C CYS A 72 2.12 8.84 2.93
N LEU A 73 0.89 8.44 2.61
CA LEU A 73 0.62 7.41 1.60
C LEU A 73 0.95 7.90 0.19
N ARG A 74 0.64 9.17 -0.10
CA ARG A 74 1.02 9.82 -1.35
C ARG A 74 2.54 9.87 -1.48
N PHE A 75 3.24 10.37 -0.47
CA PHE A 75 4.71 10.44 -0.49
C PHE A 75 5.33 9.05 -0.62
N TYR A 76 4.79 8.04 0.06
CA TYR A 76 5.25 6.66 -0.09
C TYR A 76 5.09 6.15 -1.53
N LYS A 77 3.91 6.33 -2.14
CA LYS A 77 3.66 5.95 -3.54
C LYS A 77 4.62 6.62 -4.51
N GLU A 78 4.75 7.93 -4.40
CA GLU A 78 5.56 8.75 -5.31
C GLU A 78 7.06 8.47 -5.11
N SER A 79 7.48 8.23 -3.87
CA SER A 79 8.87 7.87 -3.55
C SER A 79 9.30 6.54 -4.18
N GLU A 80 8.38 5.58 -4.34
CA GLU A 80 8.67 4.32 -5.06
C GLU A 80 8.93 4.61 -6.54
N GLU A 81 8.09 5.41 -7.19
CA GLU A 81 8.24 5.75 -8.61
C GLU A 81 9.57 6.45 -8.89
N ILE A 82 10.00 7.31 -7.96
CA ILE A 82 11.20 8.15 -8.09
C ILE A 82 12.45 7.46 -7.51
N CYS A 83 12.31 6.26 -6.96
CA CYS A 83 13.39 5.53 -6.26
C CYS A 83 14.03 6.37 -5.12
N ALA A 84 13.24 7.21 -4.47
CA ALA A 84 13.62 8.11 -3.39
C ALA A 84 13.65 7.32 -2.06
N ASN A 85 14.79 6.66 -1.80
CA ASN A 85 14.90 5.66 -0.74
C ASN A 85 14.78 6.24 0.68
N THR A 86 15.24 7.47 0.92
CA THR A 86 15.22 8.06 2.26
C THR A 86 13.80 8.48 2.63
N LEU A 87 13.11 9.18 1.72
CA LEU A 87 11.72 9.56 1.88
C LEU A 87 10.83 8.33 2.01
N LYS A 88 11.05 7.31 1.15
CA LYS A 88 10.31 6.04 1.22
C LYS A 88 10.46 5.35 2.57
N SER A 89 11.69 5.24 3.09
CA SER A 89 11.95 4.61 4.38
C SER A 89 11.25 5.36 5.51
N LYS A 90 11.31 6.70 5.49
CA LYS A 90 10.69 7.53 6.52
C LYS A 90 9.17 7.51 6.46
N ALA A 91 8.59 7.61 5.27
CA ALA A 91 7.16 7.48 5.04
C ALA A 91 6.66 6.09 5.48
N SER A 92 7.40 5.03 5.14
CA SER A 92 7.09 3.66 5.56
C SER A 92 7.13 3.49 7.08
N GLN A 93 8.13 4.07 7.75
CA GLN A 93 8.21 4.07 9.21
C GLN A 93 7.00 4.77 9.84
N PHE A 94 6.61 5.93 9.29
CA PHE A 94 5.46 6.69 9.76
C PHE A 94 4.14 5.93 9.57
N ILE A 95 3.93 5.31 8.42
CA ILE A 95 2.74 4.49 8.16
C ILE A 95 2.66 3.32 9.15
N THR A 96 3.80 2.69 9.46
CA THR A 96 3.85 1.55 10.39
C THR A 96 3.56 2.00 11.83
N SER A 97 4.02 3.18 12.26
CA SER A 97 3.75 3.68 13.62
C SER A 97 2.29 4.04 13.86
N PHE A 98 1.56 4.45 12.83
CA PHE A 98 0.14 4.83 12.91
C PHE A 98 -0.79 3.81 12.23
N TRP A 99 -0.35 2.55 12.10
CA TRP A 99 -1.04 1.53 11.31
C TRP A 99 -2.50 1.30 11.71
N GLU A 100 -2.80 1.34 13.01
CA GLU A 100 -4.15 1.13 13.55
C GLU A 100 -5.12 2.28 13.25
N GLU A 101 -4.64 3.46 12.88
CA GLU A 101 -5.48 4.62 12.57
C GLU A 101 -5.95 4.62 11.11
N PHE A 102 -5.33 3.83 10.24
CA PHE A 102 -5.69 3.81 8.81
C PHE A 102 -6.86 2.88 8.52
N THR A 103 -7.71 3.32 7.61
CA THR A 103 -8.88 2.59 7.13
C THR A 103 -8.65 2.03 5.72
N SER A 104 -9.62 1.26 5.22
CA SER A 104 -9.56 0.74 3.85
C SER A 104 -9.55 1.84 2.78
N GLU A 105 -10.18 2.98 3.05
CA GLU A 105 -10.33 4.10 2.11
C GLU A 105 -8.97 4.77 1.81
N ASP A 106 -8.13 4.91 2.83
CA ASP A 106 -6.83 5.56 2.70
C ASP A 106 -5.90 4.84 1.70
N PHE A 107 -6.04 3.51 1.61
CA PHE A 107 -5.19 2.69 0.76
C PHE A 107 -5.76 2.42 -0.64
N GLU A 108 -6.95 2.91 -0.97
CA GLU A 108 -7.60 2.69 -2.27
C GLU A 108 -6.76 3.26 -3.42
N ALA A 109 -6.09 4.39 -3.20
CA ALA A 109 -5.24 5.04 -4.21
C ALA A 109 -3.90 4.31 -4.48
N MET A 110 -3.56 3.29 -3.68
CA MET A 110 -2.32 2.53 -3.78
C MET A 110 -2.51 1.24 -4.58
N SER A 111 -1.59 0.99 -5.53
CA SER A 111 -1.62 -0.22 -6.35
C SER A 111 -1.41 -1.50 -5.53
N ALA A 112 -2.07 -2.59 -5.94
CA ALA A 112 -1.96 -3.88 -5.25
C ALA A 112 -0.51 -4.40 -5.13
N PRO A 113 0.36 -4.31 -6.17
CA PRO A 113 1.75 -4.78 -6.05
C PRO A 113 2.58 -3.95 -5.07
N LEU A 114 2.40 -2.63 -5.05
CA LEU A 114 3.11 -1.75 -4.13
C LEU A 114 2.68 -2.02 -2.69
N MET A 115 1.37 -2.18 -2.47
CA MET A 115 0.87 -2.55 -1.15
C MET A 115 1.43 -3.89 -0.69
N TYR A 116 1.38 -4.89 -1.56
CA TYR A 116 1.86 -6.22 -1.23
C TYR A 116 3.35 -6.17 -0.83
N LYS A 117 4.18 -5.43 -1.58
CA LYS A 117 5.59 -5.18 -1.25
C LYS A 117 5.74 -4.50 0.12
N PHE A 118 4.90 -3.51 0.42
CA PHE A 118 4.88 -2.84 1.71
C PHE A 118 4.59 -3.83 2.85
N LEU A 119 3.47 -4.56 2.76
CA LEU A 119 3.05 -5.55 3.76
C LEU A 119 4.14 -6.60 3.99
N LYS A 120 4.70 -7.17 2.92
CA LYS A 120 5.78 -8.17 3.00
C LYS A 120 7.03 -7.65 3.72
N SER A 121 7.32 -6.36 3.62
CA SER A 121 8.57 -5.77 4.14
C SER A 121 8.47 -5.21 5.56
N LYS A 122 7.27 -4.88 6.03
CA LYS A 122 7.09 -4.09 7.27
C LYS A 122 6.04 -4.62 8.23
N VAL A 123 5.06 -5.38 7.75
CA VAL A 123 3.89 -5.75 8.55
C VAL A 123 3.88 -7.26 8.76
N ASP A 124 3.70 -7.66 10.01
CA ASP A 124 3.52 -9.07 10.37
C ASP A 124 2.19 -9.58 9.81
N LEU A 125 2.17 -10.82 9.32
CA LEU A 125 0.96 -11.48 8.81
C LEU A 125 0.27 -10.66 7.69
N PRO A 126 0.88 -10.60 6.50
CA PRO A 126 0.37 -9.81 5.37
C PRO A 126 -1.04 -10.21 4.93
N LEU A 127 -1.42 -11.47 5.07
CA LEU A 127 -2.76 -11.96 4.70
C LEU A 127 -3.85 -11.40 5.61
N HIS A 128 -3.65 -11.40 6.95
CA HIS A 128 -4.60 -10.81 7.89
C HIS A 128 -4.80 -9.31 7.63
N ASN A 129 -3.72 -8.60 7.34
CA ASN A 129 -3.77 -7.18 7.04
C ASN A 129 -4.47 -6.90 5.70
N ALA A 130 -4.24 -7.72 4.66
CA ALA A 130 -4.96 -7.61 3.40
C ALA A 130 -6.48 -7.80 3.60
N ILE A 131 -6.88 -8.75 4.45
CA ILE A 131 -8.27 -8.99 4.82
C ILE A 131 -8.84 -7.81 5.61
N ARG A 132 -8.10 -7.25 6.57
CA ARG A 132 -8.51 -6.06 7.34
C ARG A 132 -8.79 -4.87 6.43
N LEU A 133 -7.95 -4.67 5.42
CA LEU A 133 -8.05 -3.58 4.43
C LEU A 133 -9.06 -3.84 3.31
N LYS A 134 -9.69 -5.02 3.28
CA LYS A 134 -10.68 -5.42 2.28
C LYS A 134 -10.18 -5.37 0.84
N ARG A 135 -8.90 -5.69 0.62
CA ARG A 135 -8.31 -5.69 -0.72
C ARG A 135 -8.11 -7.10 -1.26
N GLU A 136 -9.09 -7.52 -2.05
CA GLU A 136 -9.09 -8.82 -2.73
C GLU A 136 -7.87 -8.98 -3.64
N ASP A 137 -7.51 -7.93 -4.40
CA ASP A 137 -6.36 -7.95 -5.31
C ASP A 137 -5.04 -8.32 -4.61
N VAL A 138 -4.84 -7.80 -3.39
CA VAL A 138 -3.63 -8.08 -2.60
C VAL A 138 -3.66 -9.51 -2.07
N VAL A 139 -4.84 -10.03 -1.72
CA VAL A 139 -5.03 -11.44 -1.35
C VAL A 139 -4.71 -12.34 -2.56
N PHE A 140 -5.24 -12.04 -3.75
CA PHE A 140 -4.93 -12.82 -4.96
C PHE A 140 -3.44 -12.83 -5.30
N LEU A 141 -2.76 -11.68 -5.19
CA LEU A 141 -1.32 -11.60 -5.43
C LEU A 141 -0.54 -12.42 -4.41
N PHE A 142 -0.94 -12.37 -3.13
CA PHE A 142 -0.38 -13.22 -2.07
C PHE A 142 -0.58 -14.71 -2.36
N LEU A 143 -1.79 -15.12 -2.76
CA LEU A 143 -2.10 -16.52 -3.07
C LEU A 143 -1.28 -17.03 -4.27
N THR A 144 -1.11 -16.18 -5.30
CA THR A 144 -0.34 -16.51 -6.51
C THR A 144 1.14 -16.70 -6.19
N GLU A 145 1.73 -15.86 -5.34
CA GLU A 145 3.15 -15.99 -4.99
C GLU A 145 3.43 -17.17 -4.04
N TYR A 146 2.53 -17.44 -3.09
CA TYR A 146 2.72 -18.46 -2.06
C TYR A 146 2.08 -19.81 -2.36
N GLN A 147 1.75 -20.11 -3.62
CA GLN A 147 1.04 -21.34 -4.00
C GLN A 147 1.67 -22.63 -3.45
N SER A 148 2.99 -22.68 -3.25
CA SER A 148 3.72 -23.83 -2.70
C SER A 148 3.71 -23.94 -1.15
N GLN A 149 3.49 -22.85 -0.43
CA GLN A 149 3.46 -22.79 1.05
C GLN A 149 2.13 -22.29 1.60
N LEU A 150 1.11 -22.35 0.74
CA LEU A 150 -0.17 -21.69 0.94
C LEU A 150 -0.89 -22.19 2.19
N THR A 151 -0.88 -23.51 2.41
CA THR A 151 -1.50 -24.17 3.56
C THR A 151 -0.86 -23.79 4.89
N ALA A 152 0.43 -23.49 4.92
CA ALA A 152 1.09 -23.01 6.14
C ALA A 152 0.67 -21.57 6.45
N LYS A 153 0.73 -20.70 5.44
CA LYS A 153 0.47 -19.26 5.60
C LYS A 153 -1.01 -18.90 5.77
N ILE A 154 -1.92 -19.64 5.16
CA ILE A 154 -3.37 -19.42 5.30
C ILE A 154 -3.86 -19.76 6.72
N ASN A 155 -3.18 -20.64 7.43
CA ASN A 155 -3.56 -21.06 8.78
C ASN A 155 -2.73 -20.38 9.88
N GLU A 156 -1.86 -19.43 9.53
CA GLU A 156 -1.15 -18.62 10.52
C GLU A 156 -2.14 -17.86 11.39
N ARG A 157 -1.88 -17.78 12.69
CA ARG A 157 -2.74 -17.07 13.64
C ARG A 157 -2.12 -15.71 13.95
N ASN A 158 -2.96 -14.69 14.09
CA ASN A 158 -2.51 -13.40 14.58
C ASN A 158 -2.32 -13.39 16.10
N ASN A 159 -1.87 -12.27 16.64
CA ASN A 159 -1.69 -12.06 18.08
C ASN A 159 -2.99 -12.23 18.91
N GLU A 160 -4.16 -12.28 18.25
CA GLU A 160 -5.47 -12.54 18.86
C GLU A 160 -5.93 -13.99 18.65
N ASP A 161 -5.02 -14.89 18.27
CA ASP A 161 -5.27 -16.29 17.90
C ASP A 161 -6.26 -16.47 16.72
N LEU A 162 -6.47 -15.43 15.91
CA LEU A 162 -7.41 -15.47 14.78
C LEU A 162 -6.75 -16.00 13.51
N CYS A 163 -7.42 -17.00 12.93
CA CYS A 163 -7.18 -17.46 11.56
C CYS A 163 -7.67 -16.39 10.54
N PRO A 164 -7.03 -16.24 9.38
CA PRO A 164 -7.48 -15.37 8.28
C PRO A 164 -8.97 -15.54 7.95
N LEU A 165 -9.46 -16.78 7.94
CA LEU A 165 -10.87 -17.09 7.70
C LEU A 165 -11.79 -16.50 8.79
N ALA A 166 -11.36 -16.57 10.06
CA ALA A 166 -12.11 -15.99 11.17
C ALA A 166 -12.24 -14.47 11.02
N LEU A 167 -11.16 -13.81 10.56
CA LEU A 167 -11.12 -12.37 10.33
C LEU A 167 -12.00 -11.95 9.15
N ALA A 168 -11.93 -12.66 8.02
CA ALA A 168 -12.76 -12.41 6.84
C ALA A 168 -14.26 -12.49 7.20
N LEU A 169 -14.62 -13.46 8.02
CA LEU A 169 -16.00 -13.67 8.42
C LEU A 169 -16.45 -12.71 9.52
N GLN A 170 -15.57 -12.26 10.44
CA GLN A 170 -15.86 -11.16 11.37
C GLN A 170 -16.17 -9.87 10.60
N THR A 171 -15.37 -9.56 9.58
CA THR A 171 -15.48 -8.37 8.72
C THR A 171 -16.58 -8.46 7.65
N LYS A 172 -17.35 -9.57 7.59
CA LYS A 172 -18.47 -9.83 6.65
C LYS A 172 -18.05 -9.94 5.18
N GLN A 173 -16.82 -10.37 4.90
CA GLN A 173 -16.28 -10.46 3.55
C GLN A 173 -16.45 -11.87 2.99
N ILE A 174 -17.62 -12.14 2.39
CA ILE A 174 -18.02 -13.47 1.94
C ILE A 174 -17.13 -13.96 0.79
N HIS A 175 -16.93 -13.14 -0.25
CA HIS A 175 -16.11 -13.51 -1.42
C HIS A 175 -14.66 -13.84 -1.05
N MET A 176 -14.06 -13.06 -0.15
CA MET A 176 -12.72 -13.38 0.37
C MET A 176 -12.70 -14.68 1.18
N ALA A 177 -13.72 -14.92 2.02
CA ALA A 177 -13.82 -16.17 2.77
C ALA A 177 -13.96 -17.37 1.83
N GLU A 178 -14.77 -17.28 0.79
CA GLU A 178 -14.90 -18.31 -0.25
C GLU A 178 -13.57 -18.55 -0.96
N THR A 179 -12.86 -17.48 -1.34
CA THR A 179 -11.54 -17.57 -1.97
C THR A 179 -10.55 -18.29 -1.05
N ILE A 180 -10.49 -17.93 0.23
CA ILE A 180 -9.59 -18.53 1.22
C ILE A 180 -9.92 -20.02 1.42
N VAL A 181 -11.21 -20.39 1.49
CA VAL A 181 -11.65 -21.79 1.62
C VAL A 181 -11.31 -22.61 0.36
N CYS A 182 -11.53 -22.05 -0.84
CA CYS A 182 -11.17 -22.72 -2.09
C CYS A 182 -9.67 -23.03 -2.19
N HIS A 183 -8.84 -22.23 -1.51
CA HIS A 183 -7.39 -22.39 -1.49
C HIS A 183 -6.87 -23.28 -0.33
N GLY A 184 -7.76 -24.00 0.37
CA GLY A 184 -7.38 -25.02 1.35
C GLY A 184 -7.24 -24.52 2.79
N ALA A 185 -7.97 -23.46 3.17
CA ALA A 185 -8.04 -23.03 4.56
C ALA A 185 -8.73 -24.07 5.45
N ASP A 186 -8.21 -24.27 6.66
CA ASP A 186 -8.81 -25.21 7.61
C ASP A 186 -10.04 -24.58 8.29
N VAL A 187 -11.22 -25.00 7.82
CA VAL A 187 -12.53 -24.58 8.33
C VAL A 187 -12.78 -25.07 9.75
N ASN A 188 -12.08 -26.13 10.19
CA ASN A 188 -12.23 -26.72 11.51
C ASN A 188 -11.26 -26.17 12.54
N SER A 189 -10.44 -25.18 12.19
CA SER A 189 -9.48 -24.60 13.13
C SER A 189 -10.18 -24.06 14.38
N SER A 190 -9.66 -24.45 15.53
CA SER A 190 -10.17 -24.10 16.86
C SER A 190 -9.28 -23.05 17.53
N ASP A 191 -9.93 -22.08 18.16
CA ASP A 191 -9.28 -21.05 18.99
C ASP A 191 -8.59 -21.67 20.21
N SER A 192 -7.71 -20.95 20.90
CA SER A 192 -7.07 -21.40 22.15
C SER A 192 -8.08 -21.75 23.26
N LYS A 193 -9.32 -21.25 23.12
CA LYS A 193 -10.48 -21.58 23.97
C LYS A 193 -11.28 -22.81 23.51
N GLY A 194 -10.78 -23.57 22.52
CA GLY A 194 -11.45 -24.75 21.97
C GLY A 194 -12.73 -24.44 21.18
N ARG A 195 -13.01 -23.16 20.91
CA ARG A 195 -14.18 -22.75 20.12
C ARG A 195 -13.85 -22.92 18.64
N THR A 196 -14.61 -23.77 17.96
CA THR A 196 -14.56 -23.90 16.51
C THR A 196 -14.99 -22.59 15.86
N LEU A 197 -14.38 -22.24 14.72
CA LEU A 197 -14.80 -21.17 13.82
C LEU A 197 -16.33 -21.03 13.71
N LEU A 198 -17.03 -22.17 13.58
CA LEU A 198 -18.49 -22.26 13.52
C LEU A 198 -19.22 -21.61 14.72
N ILE A 199 -18.75 -21.84 15.95
CA ILE A 199 -19.36 -21.27 17.17
C ILE A 199 -19.21 -19.75 17.17
N LYS A 200 -18.08 -19.23 16.68
CA LYS A 200 -17.87 -17.78 16.55
C LYS A 200 -18.79 -17.17 15.50
N PHE A 201 -19.11 -17.89 14.43
CA PHE A 201 -20.09 -17.44 13.42
C PHE A 201 -21.53 -17.43 13.92
N LEU A 202 -21.92 -18.45 14.68
CA LEU A 202 -23.23 -18.54 15.30
C LEU A 202 -23.44 -17.38 16.29
N LEU A 203 -22.45 -17.09 17.14
CA LEU A 203 -22.49 -15.96 18.07
C LEU A 203 -22.55 -14.60 17.36
N ALA A 204 -22.01 -14.50 16.13
CA ALA A 204 -22.03 -13.26 15.35
C ALA A 204 -23.38 -13.00 14.63
N GLY A 205 -24.38 -13.89 14.75
CA GLY A 205 -25.73 -13.69 14.21
C GLY A 205 -25.84 -13.75 12.68
N LYS A 206 -24.87 -14.35 11.99
CA LYS A 206 -24.78 -14.37 10.51
C LYS A 206 -25.28 -15.69 9.92
N ILE A 207 -26.60 -15.88 9.93
CA ILE A 207 -27.28 -17.09 9.46
C ILE A 207 -27.07 -17.31 7.93
N ALA A 208 -26.89 -16.23 7.15
CA ALA A 208 -26.79 -16.32 5.69
C ALA A 208 -25.50 -16.98 5.16
N VAL A 209 -24.38 -16.89 5.90
CA VAL A 209 -23.08 -17.41 5.43
C VAL A 209 -23.01 -18.94 5.55
N GLN A 210 -23.81 -19.52 6.45
CA GLN A 210 -23.86 -20.98 6.66
C GLN A 210 -24.36 -21.73 5.42
N LEU A 211 -25.34 -21.20 4.68
CA LEU A 211 -25.95 -21.91 3.55
C LEU A 211 -25.00 -22.08 2.36
N ASN A 212 -24.13 -21.10 2.07
CA ASN A 212 -23.26 -21.17 0.89
C ASN A 212 -21.98 -21.97 1.17
N ILE A 213 -21.39 -21.84 2.37
CA ILE A 213 -20.15 -22.55 2.73
C ILE A 213 -20.42 -24.02 3.05
N LEU A 214 -21.52 -24.34 3.76
CA LEU A 214 -21.93 -25.73 3.98
C LEU A 214 -22.44 -26.39 2.69
N GLY A 215 -23.07 -25.63 1.80
CA GLY A 215 -23.52 -26.13 0.49
C GLY A 215 -22.39 -26.64 -0.42
N ASN A 216 -21.17 -26.06 -0.29
CA ASN A 216 -20.00 -26.44 -1.09
C ASN A 216 -19.06 -27.45 -0.41
N GLN A 217 -19.23 -27.75 0.88
CA GLN A 217 -18.39 -28.71 1.62
C GLN A 217 -19.12 -29.97 2.09
N ILE A 218 -20.44 -30.09 1.87
CA ILE A 218 -21.15 -31.38 2.00
C ILE A 218 -21.11 -32.09 0.65
N ILE A 219 -19.98 -32.71 0.32
CA ILE A 219 -20.00 -33.97 -0.41
C ILE A 219 -19.87 -35.05 0.67
N ILE A 220 -20.86 -35.92 0.69
CA ILE A 220 -21.09 -37.06 1.60
C ILE A 220 -19.80 -37.83 1.91
#